data_AF-A0AB39V8S9-F1
#
_entry.id   AF-A0AB39V8S9-F1
#
_cell.length_a   1.000
_cell.length_b   1.000
_cell.length_c   1.000
_cell.angle_alpha   90.00
_cell.angle_beta   90.00
_cell.angle_gamma   90.00
#
_symmetry.space_group_name_H-M   'P 1'
#
loop_
_entity.id
_entity.type
_entity.pdbx_description
1 polymer ?
#
loop_
_entity_poly.entity_id
_entity_poly.type
_entity_poly.pdbx_seq_one_letter_code
_entity_poly.pdbx_strand_id
1 'polypeptide(L)' 'MSHKYFTINERNKLEVLLKEYYRISKITQILNRNGATIYHEIKKNLKITPELKFLIEDKFCKT' A
#
# COMPACT_ATOMS: atom_id res chain seq x y z
N MET A 1 -9.68 8.09 -18.50
CA MET A 1 -9.26 7.76 -17.11
C MET A 1 -7.74 7.71 -17.05
N SER A 2 -7.11 8.66 -16.36
CA SER A 2 -5.64 8.69 -16.22
C SER A 2 -5.21 7.67 -15.15
N HIS A 3 -4.59 6.56 -15.58
CA HIS A 3 -3.82 5.70 -14.68
C HIS A 3 -2.60 6.48 -14.17
N LYS A 4 -2.78 7.27 -13.11
CA LYS A 4 -1.64 7.90 -12.41
C LYS A 4 -0.89 6.82 -11.64
N TYR A 5 0.13 6.24 -12.28
CA TYR A 5 1.12 5.40 -11.63
C TYR A 5 1.71 6.09 -10.40
N PHE A 6 2.21 5.29 -9.46
CA PHE A 6 3.02 5.81 -8.37
C PHE A 6 4.32 6.40 -8.92
N THR A 7 4.60 7.64 -8.52
CA THR A 7 5.91 8.26 -8.71
C THR A 7 6.94 7.58 -7.81
N ILE A 8 8.23 7.71 -8.14
CA ILE A 8 9.31 7.13 -7.34
C ILE A 8 9.29 7.63 -5.89
N ASN A 9 8.92 8.89 -5.67
CA ASN A 9 8.81 9.48 -4.34
C ASN A 9 7.65 8.88 -3.53
N GLU A 10 6.49 8.64 -4.17
CA GLU A 10 5.37 7.96 -3.50
C GLU A 10 5.73 6.51 -3.16
N ARG A 11 6.48 5.81 -4.02
CA ARG A 11 6.96 4.44 -3.73
C ARG A 11 7.92 4.40 -2.56
N ASN A 12 8.91 5.30 -2.53
CA ASN A 12 9.89 5.36 -1.43
C ASN A 12 9.19 5.64 -0.09
N LYS A 13 8.20 6.55 -0.09
CA LYS A 13 7.37 6.81 1.11
C LYS A 13 6.55 5.58 1.51
N LEU A 14 5.92 4.91 0.55
CA LEU A 14 5.14 3.69 0.82
C LEU A 14 6.00 2.59 1.45
N GLU A 15 7.22 2.39 0.95
CA GLU A 15 8.16 1.41 1.51
C GLU A 15 8.56 1.72 2.95
N VAL A 16 8.88 2.99 3.25
CA VAL A 16 9.20 3.42 4.63
C VAL A 16 8.00 3.21 5.56
N LEU A 17 6.80 3.60 5.13
CA LEU A 17 5.59 3.45 5.95
C LEU A 17 5.23 1.99 6.23
N LEU A 18 5.50 1.08 5.28
CA LEU A 18 5.31 -0.35 5.48
C LEU A 18 6.36 -0.95 6.43
N LYS A 19 7.62 -0.50 6.35
CA LYS A 19 8.68 -0.90 7.29
C LYS A 19 8.42 -0.43 8.72
N GLU A 20 7.74 0.70 8.90
CA GLU A 20 7.27 1.19 10.20
C GLU A 20 5.95 0.53 10.67
N TYR A 21 5.45 -0.47 9.94
CA TYR A 21 4.22 -1.21 10.28
C TYR A 21 2.97 -0.33 10.41
N TYR A 22 2.89 0.77 9.65
CA TYR A 22 1.66 1.57 9.64
C TYR A 22 0.48 0.78 9.08
N ARG A 23 -0.70 1.05 9.64
CA ARG A 23 -1.97 0.54 9.09
C ARG A 23 -2.22 1.12 7.70
N ILE A 24 -2.71 0.29 6.78
CA ILE A 24 -3.06 0.69 5.41
C ILE A 24 -3.98 1.92 5.37
N SER A 25 -4.96 2.05 6.28
CA SER A 25 -5.85 3.21 6.35
C SER A 25 -5.13 4.53 6.67
N LYS A 26 -4.03 4.47 7.42
CA LYS A 26 -3.18 5.64 7.68
C LYS A 26 -2.29 5.93 6.47
N ILE A 27 -1.79 4.89 5.80
CA ILE A 27 -1.00 5.03 4.57
C ILE A 27 -1.84 5.62 3.43
N THR A 28 -3.10 5.21 3.26
CA THR A 28 -4.02 5.79 2.25
C THR A 28 -4.26 7.27 2.48
N GLN A 29 -4.40 7.69 3.75
CA GLN A 29 -4.53 9.10 4.13
C GLN A 29 -3.24 9.89 3.86
N ILE A 30 -2.07 9.36 4.24
CA ILE A 30 -0.77 10.02 4.06
C ILE A 30 -0.42 10.18 2.58
N LEU A 31 -0.64 9.14 1.78
CA LEU A 31 -0.33 9.16 0.35
C LEU A 31 -1.44 9.81 -0.48
N ASN A 32 -2.60 10.09 0.13
CA ASN A 32 -3.82 10.55 -0.55
C ASN A 32 -4.16 9.68 -1.78
N ARG A 33 -4.11 8.35 -1.58
CA ARG A 33 -4.36 7.35 -2.61
C ARG A 33 -5.41 6.35 -2.15
N ASN A 34 -6.13 5.78 -3.11
CA ASN A 34 -7.10 4.73 -2.84
C ASN A 34 -6.37 3.48 -2.31
N GLY A 35 -6.97 2.80 -1.32
CA GLY A 35 -6.47 1.54 -0.80
C GLY A 35 -6.23 0.52 -1.92
N ALA A 36 -7.14 0.45 -2.90
CA ALA A 36 -7.01 -0.47 -4.03
C ALA A 36 -5.73 -0.19 -4.84
N THR A 37 -5.43 1.09 -5.08
CA THR A 37 -4.20 1.48 -5.79
C THR A 37 -2.93 1.17 -5.01
N ILE A 38 -2.95 1.37 -3.68
CA ILE A 38 -1.83 1.00 -2.81
C ILE A 38 -1.65 -0.52 -2.79
N TYR A 39 -2.73 -1.29 -2.69
CA TYR A 39 -2.69 -2.74 -2.72
C TYR A 39 -2.06 -3.28 -4.01
N HIS A 40 -2.50 -2.76 -5.17
CA HIS A 40 -1.92 -3.15 -6.46
C HIS A 40 -0.44 -2.78 -6.57
N GLU A 41 -0.04 -1.62 -6.04
CA GLU A 41 1.37 -1.20 -6.04
C GLU A 41 2.24 -2.12 -5.18
N ILE A 42 1.75 -2.46 -3.97
CA ILE A 42 2.41 -3.42 -3.08
C ILE A 42 2.52 -4.78 -3.75
N LYS A 43 1.42 -5.29 -4.32
CA LYS A 43 1.37 -6.58 -5.01
C LYS A 43 2.31 -6.65 -6.22
N LYS A 44 2.50 -5.52 -6.93
CA LYS A 44 3.31 -5.47 -8.15
C LYS A 44 4.81 -5.36 -7.87
N ASN A 45 5.21 -4.54 -6.90
CA ASN A 45 6.61 -4.11 -6.74
C ASN A 45 7.27 -4.59 -5.47
N LEU A 46 6.51 -4.84 -4.40
CA LEU A 46 7.07 -5.34 -3.15
C LEU A 46 6.98 -6.87 -3.17
N LYS A 47 8.12 -7.55 -3.01
CA LYS A 47 8.11 -8.98 -2.67
C LYS A 47 7.43 -9.08 -1.31
N ILE A 48 6.12 -9.34 -1.32
CA ILE A 48 5.30 -9.43 -0.11
C ILE A 48 5.93 -10.51 0.77
N THR A 49 6.55 -10.10 1.88
CA THR A 49 6.90 -11.06 2.92
C THR A 49 5.59 -11.61 3.51
N PRO A 50 5.55 -12.86 3.97
CA PRO A 50 4.33 -13.47 4.53
C PRO A 50 3.69 -12.61 5.64
N GLU A 51 4.48 -11.84 6.38
CA GLU A 51 3.99 -10.94 7.44
C GLU A 51 3.16 -9.77 6.89
N LEU A 52 3.57 -9.19 5.75
CA LEU A 52 2.82 -8.11 5.10
C LEU A 52 1.55 -8.62 4.43
N LYS A 53 1.53 -9.89 3.99
CA LYS A 53 0.36 -10.52 3.36
C LYS A 53 -0.84 -10.55 4.33
N PHE A 54 -0.61 -10.93 5.59
CA PHE A 54 -1.66 -11.00 6.61
C PHE A 54 -2.28 -9.63 6.91
N LEU A 55 -1.45 -8.58 6.99
CA LEU A 55 -1.91 -7.19 7.22
C LEU A 55 -2.76 -6.62 6.07
N ILE A 56 -2.58 -7.17 4.87
CA ILE A 56 -3.30 -6.79 3.66
C ILE A 56 -4.61 -7.58 3.51
N GLU A 57 -4.58 -8.90 3.76
CA GLU A 57 -5.75 -9.78 3.62
C GLU A 57 -6.79 -9.57 4.73
N ASP A 58 -6.38 -9.29 5.97
CA ASP A 58 -7.29 -9.12 7.13
C ASP A 58 -8.22 -7.89 7.01
N LYS A 59 -7.88 -6.91 6.16
CA LYS A 59 -8.57 -5.60 6.11
C LYS A 59 -9.17 -5.21 4.77
N PHE A 60 -9.00 -6.00 3.72
CA PHE A 60 -9.69 -5.80 2.44
C PHE A 60 -10.99 -6.60 2.31
N CYS A 61 -11.27 -7.55 3.21
CA CYS A 61 -12.45 -8.42 3.19
C CYS A 61 -13.63 -7.98 4.08
N LYS A 62 -13.68 -6.75 4.60
CA LYS A 62 -14.85 -6.26 5.36
C LYS A 62 -15.25 -4.84 4.96
N THR A 63 -15.89 -4.74 3.80
CA THR A 63 -17.04 -3.85 3.53
C THR A 63 -17.75 -4.36 2.30
#